data_AF-A0A659SJW1-F1
#
_entry.id   AF-A0A659SJW1-F1
#
_cell.length_a   1.000
_cell.length_b   1.000
_cell.length_c   1.000
_cell.angle_alpha   90.00
_cell.angle_beta   90.00
_cell.angle_gamma   90.00
#
_symmetry.space_group_name_H-M   'P 1'
#
loop_
_entity.id
_entity.type
_entity.pdbx_description
1 polymer ?
#
loop_
_entity_poly.entity_id
_entity_poly.type
_entity_poly.pdbx_seq_one_letter_code
_entity_poly.pdbx_strand_id
1 'polypeptide(L)'
;FSSLSAGPGVDKFYFEKGRELYRQALGFILPANTQLQIRQPNNNAGNARLRLLCNDSACEKSLTLNGNWQTISTTVDSVPFIDTLFYAQRGEFSVIYRQPT
;
A
#
# COMPACT_ATOMS: atom_id res chain seq x y z
N PHE A 1 6.01 6.48 -25.31
CA PHE A 1 5.74 7.67 -24.49
C PHE A 1 4.55 8.40 -25.10
N SER A 2 3.53 8.72 -24.32
CA SER A 2 2.33 9.41 -24.83
C SER A 2 2.15 10.70 -24.05
N SER A 3 2.30 11.84 -24.73
CA SER A 3 1.98 13.16 -24.20
C SER A 3 0.59 13.56 -24.67
N LEU A 4 -0.28 13.98 -23.75
CA LEU A 4 -1.46 14.77 -24.10
C LEU A 4 -1.06 16.25 -24.02
N SER A 5 -1.33 17.02 -25.06
CA SER A 5 -1.04 18.46 -25.05
C SER A 5 -2.05 19.17 -24.14
N ALA A 6 -1.55 19.82 -23.10
CA ALA A 6 -2.35 20.71 -22.28
C ALA A 6 -2.30 22.13 -22.91
N GLY A 7 -3.43 22.85 -22.89
CA GLY A 7 -3.58 24.17 -23.52
C GLY A 7 -2.69 25.26 -22.88
N PRO A 8 -2.71 26.50 -23.41
CA PRO A 8 -1.80 27.55 -22.95
C PRO A 8 -2.03 27.89 -21.47
N GLY A 9 -0.99 27.73 -20.63
CA GLY A 9 -1.00 28.14 -19.21
C GLY A 9 -0.84 27.02 -18.17
N VAL A 10 -0.53 25.79 -18.57
CA VAL A 10 -0.32 24.66 -17.65
C VAL A 10 1.14 24.23 -17.65
N ASP A 11 1.76 24.25 -16.48
CA ASP A 11 3.09 23.69 -16.25
C ASP A 11 3.15 22.26 -16.80
N LYS A 12 4.26 21.97 -17.48
CA LYS A 12 4.48 20.67 -18.13
C LYS A 12 4.63 19.59 -17.04
N PHE A 13 3.52 18.94 -16.69
CA PHE A 13 3.55 17.76 -15.82
C PHE A 13 4.02 16.55 -16.64
N TYR A 14 5.19 16.01 -16.28
CA TYR A 14 5.65 14.73 -16.78
C TYR A 14 4.93 13.63 -16.00
N PHE A 15 3.91 13.02 -16.62
CA PHE A 15 3.31 11.81 -16.09
C PHE A 15 4.17 10.62 -16.49
N GLU A 16 4.89 10.04 -15.55
CA GLU A 16 5.46 8.71 -15.71
C GLU A 16 4.35 7.68 -15.56
N LYS A 17 3.64 7.41 -16.66
CA LYS A 17 2.67 6.32 -16.70
C LYS A 17 3.46 5.00 -16.55
N GLY A 18 3.33 4.33 -15.41
CA GLY A 18 3.81 2.95 -15.22
C GLY A 18 5.10 2.75 -14.43
N ARG A 19 5.35 3.49 -13.34
CA ARG A 19 6.16 2.91 -12.25
C ARG A 19 5.25 1.98 -11.44
N GLU A 20 5.33 0.70 -11.77
CA GLU A 20 4.42 -0.38 -11.35
C GLU A 20 4.31 -0.47 -9.83
N LEU A 21 3.23 0.09 -9.30
CA LEU A 21 2.74 -0.24 -7.97
C LEU A 21 1.84 -1.46 -8.13
N TYR A 22 2.35 -2.64 -7.78
CA TYR A 22 1.47 -3.80 -7.65
C TYR A 22 0.74 -3.67 -6.33
N ARG A 23 -0.59 -3.50 -6.43
CA ARG A 23 -1.50 -3.47 -5.29
C ARG A 23 -2.20 -4.80 -5.19
N GLN A 24 -2.05 -5.47 -4.06
CA GLN A 24 -2.73 -6.74 -3.78
C GLN A 24 -3.58 -6.63 -2.50
N ALA A 25 -4.85 -7.01 -2.58
CA ALA A 25 -5.69 -7.13 -1.40
C ALA A 25 -5.29 -8.35 -0.57
N LEU A 26 -5.37 -8.25 0.76
CA LEU A 26 -5.19 -9.41 1.65
C LEU A 26 -6.42 -10.32 1.71
N GLY A 27 -7.53 -9.95 1.06
CA GLY A 27 -8.69 -10.82 0.86
C GLY A 27 -9.70 -10.84 2.01
N PHE A 28 -9.64 -9.90 2.95
CA PHE A 28 -10.60 -9.77 4.04
C PHE A 28 -10.93 -8.31 4.35
N ILE A 29 -12.03 -8.09 5.07
CA ILE A 29 -12.39 -6.80 5.66
C ILE A 29 -11.85 -6.77 7.09
N LEU A 30 -11.09 -5.74 7.43
CA LEU A 30 -10.70 -5.43 8.81
C LEU A 30 -11.79 -4.57 9.45
N PRO A 31 -12.52 -5.08 10.45
CA PRO A 31 -13.59 -4.32 11.09
C PRO A 31 -13.07 -3.07 11.81
N ALA A 32 -13.92 -2.07 11.96
CA ALA A 32 -13.65 -0.86 12.72
C ALA A 32 -13.05 -1.18 14.10
N ASN A 33 -12.05 -0.40 14.51
CA ASN A 33 -11.34 -0.49 15.78
C ASN A 33 -10.65 -1.84 16.05
N THR A 34 -10.56 -2.71 15.05
CA THR A 34 -9.83 -3.98 15.13
C THR A 34 -8.36 -3.75 14.80
N GLN A 35 -7.47 -4.33 15.62
CA GLN A 35 -6.02 -4.20 15.42
C GLN A 35 -5.50 -5.25 14.45
N LEU A 36 -4.85 -4.83 13.37
CA LEU A 36 -4.08 -5.72 12.51
C LEU A 36 -2.61 -5.67 12.93
N GLN A 37 -2.04 -6.83 13.27
CA GLN A 37 -0.60 -6.97 13.45
C GLN A 37 0.02 -7.56 12.19
N ILE A 38 1.05 -6.90 11.65
CA ILE A 38 1.68 -7.30 10.39
C ILE A 38 3.18 -7.00 10.41
N ARG A 39 3.96 -7.79 9.66
CA ARG A 39 5.38 -7.52 9.37
C ARG A 39 5.80 -8.09 8.01
N GLN A 40 6.93 -7.62 7.51
CA GLN A 40 7.61 -8.16 6.34
C GLN A 40 8.95 -8.80 6.78
N PRO A 41 9.02 -10.14 6.92
CA PRO A 41 10.21 -10.81 7.46
C PRO A 41 11.48 -10.65 6.61
N ASN A 42 11.32 -10.50 5.28
CA ASN A 42 12.42 -10.32 4.34
C ASN A 42 12.18 -9.05 3.52
N ASN A 43 13.09 -8.09 3.61
CA ASN A 43 13.04 -6.81 2.91
C ASN A 43 14.20 -6.58 1.94
N ASN A 44 14.85 -7.66 1.48
CA ASN A 44 15.94 -7.58 0.50
C ASN A 44 15.51 -6.90 -0.81
N ALA A 45 14.24 -7.07 -1.21
CA ALA A 45 13.65 -6.44 -2.39
C ALA A 45 13.07 -5.04 -2.11
N GLY A 46 13.28 -4.50 -0.91
CA GLY A 46 12.68 -3.27 -0.42
C GLY A 46 11.51 -3.53 0.54
N ASN A 47 10.91 -2.43 1.00
CA ASN A 47 9.81 -2.46 1.95
C ASN A 47 8.47 -2.28 1.24
N ALA A 48 7.53 -3.18 1.48
CA ALA A 48 6.15 -3.06 1.05
C ALA A 48 5.40 -2.04 1.93
N ARG A 49 4.33 -1.45 1.39
CA ARG A 49 3.47 -0.51 2.11
C ARG A 49 2.10 -1.16 2.34
N LEU A 50 1.69 -1.26 3.60
CA LEU A 50 0.32 -1.61 3.95
C LEU A 50 -0.57 -0.36 3.85
N ARG A 51 -1.74 -0.50 3.24
CA ARG A 51 -2.82 0.49 3.26
C ARG A 51 -4.11 -0.16 3.74
N LEU A 52 -4.82 0.53 4.64
CA LEU A 52 -6.19 0.22 5.01
C LEU A 52 -7.08 1.18 4.23
N LEU A 53 -7.75 0.68 3.19
CA LEU A 53 -8.58 1.49 2.29
C LEU A 53 -10.05 1.38 2.66
N CYS A 54 -10.78 2.49 2.56
CA CYS A 54 -12.23 2.53 2.76
C CYS A 54 -12.85 3.53 1.78
N ASN A 55 -14.16 3.80 1.90
CA ASN A 55 -14.86 4.74 1.03
C ASN A 55 -14.54 6.21 1.30
N ASP A 56 -13.92 6.53 2.45
CA ASP A 56 -13.48 7.87 2.82
C ASP A 56 -11.95 7.93 3.00
N SER A 57 -11.29 8.63 2.09
CA SER A 57 -9.82 8.81 2.12
C SER A 57 -9.29 9.43 3.42
N ALA A 58 -10.09 10.22 4.14
CA ALA A 58 -9.68 10.81 5.42
C ALA A 58 -9.56 9.77 6.54
N CYS A 59 -10.25 8.64 6.39
CA CYS A 59 -10.26 7.53 7.35
C CYS A 59 -9.24 6.43 6.99
N GLU A 60 -8.63 6.49 5.81
CA GLU A 60 -7.58 5.56 5.40
C GLU A 60 -6.33 5.69 6.28
N LYS A 61 -5.63 4.57 6.47
CA LYS A 61 -4.31 4.58 7.10
C LYS A 61 -3.30 3.80 6.29
N SER A 62 -2.03 4.10 6.49
CA SER A 62 -0.95 3.37 5.84
C SER A 62 0.29 3.32 6.71
N LEU A 63 1.10 2.28 6.51
CA LEU A 63 2.44 2.19 7.08
C LEU A 63 3.38 1.48 6.11
N THR A 64 4.66 1.80 6.20
CA THR A 64 5.72 1.04 5.54
C THR A 64 6.10 -0.13 6.44
N LEU A 65 6.12 -1.33 5.88
CA LEU A 65 6.45 -2.56 6.59
C LEU A 65 7.95 -2.71 6.79
N ASN A 66 8.33 -3.41 7.84
CA ASN A 66 9.70 -3.86 8.08
C ASN A 66 9.71 -5.21 8.81
N GLY A 67 10.88 -5.67 9.23
CA GLY A 67 11.07 -6.96 9.90
C GLY A 67 10.38 -7.12 11.25
N ASN A 68 10.00 -6.01 11.90
CA ASN A 68 9.36 -5.99 13.21
C ASN A 68 7.83 -6.04 13.10
N TRP A 69 7.17 -6.57 14.13
CA TRP A 69 5.71 -6.51 14.24
C TRP A 69 5.24 -5.06 14.39
N GLN A 70 4.29 -4.67 13.53
CA GLN A 70 3.66 -3.36 13.57
C GLN A 70 2.15 -3.54 13.70
N THR A 71 1.52 -2.65 14.47
CA THR A 71 0.07 -2.66 14.72
C THR A 71 -0.59 -1.47 14.04
N ILE A 72 -1.73 -1.69 13.39
CA ILE A 72 -2.51 -0.65 12.73
C ILE A 72 -4.00 -0.93 12.85
N SER A 73 -4.81 0.13 12.96
CA SER A 73 -6.28 0.06 12.99
C SER A 73 -6.91 1.32 12.42
N THR A 74 -8.12 1.20 11.90
CA THR A 74 -8.99 2.29 11.45
C THR A 74 -10.23 2.40 12.34
N THR A 75 -10.90 3.55 12.34
CA THR A 75 -12.18 3.76 13.06
C THR A 75 -13.39 3.28 12.26
N VAL A 76 -13.18 2.84 11.03
CA VAL A 76 -14.19 2.31 10.09
C VAL A 76 -13.72 0.98 9.52
N ASP A 77 -14.65 0.20 8.98
CA ASP A 77 -14.35 -1.01 8.24
C ASP A 77 -13.46 -0.68 7.04
N SER A 78 -12.40 -1.46 6.84
CA SER A 78 -11.43 -1.20 5.80
C SER A 78 -10.93 -2.49 5.15
N VAL A 79 -10.45 -2.38 3.92
CA VAL A 79 -9.83 -3.49 3.20
C VAL A 79 -8.31 -3.29 3.22
N PRO A 80 -7.53 -4.25 3.74
CA PRO A 80 -6.08 -4.18 3.72
C PRO A 80 -5.50 -4.49 2.33
N PHE A 81 -4.57 -3.63 1.89
CA PHE A 81 -3.84 -3.76 0.63
C PHE A 81 -2.33 -3.65 0.86
N ILE A 82 -1.57 -4.46 0.14
CA ILE A 82 -0.12 -4.35 0.06
C ILE A 82 0.23 -3.69 -1.28
N ASP A 83 0.86 -2.53 -1.20
CA ASP A 83 1.48 -1.84 -2.31
C ASP A 83 2.98 -2.21 -2.30
N THR A 84 3.47 -2.80 -3.39
CA THR A 84 4.91 -3.03 -3.61
C THR A 84 5.42 -2.06 -4.66
N LEU A 85 6.55 -1.40 -4.38
CA LEU A 85 7.22 -0.56 -5.36
C LEU A 85 8.13 -1.44 -6.21
N PHE A 86 7.85 -1.55 -7.51
CA PHE A 86 8.74 -2.23 -8.44
C PHE A 86 9.97 -1.36 -8.71
N TYR A 87 10.96 -1.38 -7.82
CA TYR A 87 12.26 -0.76 -8.09
C TYR A 87 13.31 -1.83 -8.37
N ALA A 88 13.60 -2.04 -9.65
CA ALA A 88 14.84 -2.60 -10.22
C ALA A 88 15.34 -3.99 -9.76
N GLN A 89 14.83 -4.55 -8.67
CA GLN A 89 15.27 -5.83 -8.12
C GLN A 89 14.12 -6.83 -8.22
N ARG A 90 14.31 -7.86 -9.05
CA ARG A 90 13.47 -9.06 -9.02
C ARG A 90 13.56 -9.66 -7.60
N GLY A 91 12.44 -9.72 -6.91
CA GLY A 91 12.41 -10.27 -5.56
C GLY A 91 11.00 -10.58 -5.10
N GLU A 92 10.87 -11.59 -4.24
CA GLU A 92 9.62 -12.00 -3.62
C GLU A 92 9.35 -11.14 -2.39
N PHE A 93 8.14 -10.60 -2.28
CA PHE A 93 7.66 -9.95 -1.07
C PHE A 93 6.78 -10.94 -0.30
N SER A 94 7.13 -11.18 0.97
CA SER A 94 6.31 -11.97 1.88
C SER A 94 5.89 -11.13 3.07
N VAL A 95 4.61 -11.22 3.45
CA VAL A 95 4.06 -10.57 4.64
C VAL A 95 3.41 -11.62 5.53
N ILE A 96 3.54 -11.45 6.84
CA ILE A 96 2.88 -12.29 7.83
C ILE A 96 2.00 -11.38 8.67
N TYR A 97 0.74 -11.76 8.84
CA TYR A 97 -0.22 -11.01 9.65
C TYR A 97 -0.97 -11.91 10.63
N ARG A 98 -1.51 -11.29 11.68
CA ARG A 98 -2.41 -11.92 12.64
C ARG A 98 -3.62 -11.02 12.84
N GLN A 99 -4.80 -11.62 12.79
CA GLN A 99 -6.06 -10.97 13.14
C GLN A 99 -6.36 -11.23 14.62
N PRO A 100 -6.99 -10.29 15.34
CA PRO A 100 -7.51 -10.57 16.68
C PRO A 100 -8.60 -11.64 16.56
N THR A 101 -8.53 -12.65 17.42
CA THR A 101 -9.62 -13.60 17.66
C THR A 101 -10.83 -12.93 18.27
#